data_AF-A0A645CUA7-F1
#
_entry.id   AF-A0A645CUA7-F1
#
_cell.length_a   1.000
_cell.length_b   1.000
_cell.length_c   1.000
_cell.angle_alpha   90.00
_cell.angle_beta   90.00
_cell.angle_gamma   90.00
#
_symmetry.space_group_name_H-M   'P 1'
#
loop_
_entity.id
_entity.type
_entity.pdbx_description
1 polymer ?
#
loop_
_entity_poly.entity_id
_entity_poly.type
_entity_poly.pdbx_seq_one_letter_code
_entity_poly.pdbx_strand_id
1 'polypeptide(L)'
;MPEGWYAYDLRGSDYDPGEPVTVEPNVVVNHAGSVLTHEKINIPGEGFLRLGNSLDFLDEHLTLQVYCEKHDIPYPANNQTFKLRPASKSEAGLFYAMTPEKDAELGCIGHVRMDFGHSGKEFWHTWQPRGDESLNSPEFKQELGEVVDALRKTVLKDLSAMSSYCYNHGGEISGGGRQNYGYVVDTDRYRYCLRCNPQPGDYQAYLTCFDKRQQELRQEPPVIGKVSFASGETLAYTDPAIFLQVIRDELPYKPTSGFQYEVLTDDPTVRKGADDILYDLFGEENPRPLDDYGLTQRGREALKNAENPNLPHSYRWFVVENFACEGETRHDTDSLTGAIDRFNGLACDSKRLCVTKDDVATVYLAIAQDGETHLDEGWRDNPRFAADSTVQEADARLQLSIAGLELSGPTMTMGGM
;
A
#
# COMPACT_ATOMS: atom_id res chain seq x y z
N MET A 1 -6.12 -12.70 -16.40
CA MET A 1 -7.46 -13.13 -16.00
C MET A 1 -7.36 -14.00 -14.77
N PRO A 2 -8.12 -13.72 -13.70
CA PRO A 2 -8.21 -14.61 -12.56
C PRO A 2 -8.68 -16.01 -12.98
N GLU A 3 -8.36 -17.03 -12.19
CA GLU A 3 -8.84 -18.38 -12.42
C GLU A 3 -10.38 -18.40 -12.41
N GLY A 4 -10.99 -19.15 -13.34
CA GLY A 4 -12.44 -19.18 -13.53
C GLY A 4 -13.02 -18.00 -14.33
N TRP A 5 -12.21 -16.99 -14.68
CA TRP A 5 -12.67 -15.84 -15.46
C TRP A 5 -12.12 -15.82 -16.88
N TYR A 6 -12.96 -15.43 -17.82
CA TYR A 6 -12.66 -15.37 -19.26
C TYR A 6 -12.99 -13.98 -19.79
N ALA A 7 -12.06 -13.41 -20.55
CA ALA A 7 -12.25 -12.13 -21.23
C ALA A 7 -12.33 -12.34 -22.74
N TYR A 8 -13.24 -11.62 -23.37
CA TYR A 8 -13.46 -11.58 -24.81
C TYR A 8 -13.63 -10.12 -25.25
N ASP A 9 -13.45 -9.86 -26.53
CA ASP A 9 -13.66 -8.54 -27.10
C ASP A 9 -14.94 -8.52 -27.96
N LEU A 10 -15.62 -7.38 -27.92
CA LEU A 10 -16.70 -7.02 -28.82
C LEU A 10 -16.11 -6.33 -30.03
N ARG A 11 -16.38 -6.86 -31.22
CA ARG A 11 -16.04 -6.18 -32.47
C ARG A 11 -17.24 -5.42 -32.99
N GLY A 12 -17.04 -4.14 -33.27
CA GLY A 12 -17.98 -3.27 -33.97
C GLY A 12 -18.09 -3.59 -35.46
N SER A 13 -19.16 -3.14 -36.10
CA SER A 13 -19.32 -3.27 -37.54
C SER A 13 -18.29 -2.44 -38.31
N ASP A 14 -18.08 -2.75 -39.59
CA ASP A 14 -17.16 -1.97 -40.44
C ASP A 14 -17.71 -0.58 -40.79
N TYR A 15 -19.02 -0.37 -40.63
CA TYR A 15 -19.70 0.90 -40.91
C TYR A 15 -19.89 1.76 -39.65
N ASP A 16 -20.07 1.10 -38.50
CA ASP A 16 -20.17 1.71 -37.18
C ASP A 16 -19.36 0.87 -36.17
N PRO A 17 -18.11 1.28 -35.86
CA PRO A 17 -17.26 0.62 -34.87
C PRO A 17 -17.86 0.61 -33.46
N GLY A 18 -18.85 1.45 -33.17
CA GLY A 18 -19.55 1.48 -31.89
C GLY A 18 -20.70 0.48 -31.78
N GLU A 19 -21.07 -0.22 -32.85
CA GLU A 19 -22.16 -1.20 -32.90
C GLU A 19 -21.60 -2.64 -32.85
N PRO A 20 -21.61 -3.34 -31.69
CA PRO A 20 -21.07 -4.68 -31.57
C PRO A 20 -21.80 -5.70 -32.43
N VAL A 21 -21.07 -6.41 -33.30
CA VAL A 21 -21.60 -7.45 -34.19
C VAL A 21 -21.04 -8.84 -33.91
N THR A 22 -19.87 -8.96 -33.27
CA THR A 22 -19.28 -10.24 -32.89
C THR A 22 -18.62 -10.19 -31.51
N VAL A 23 -18.56 -11.36 -30.86
CA VAL A 23 -17.69 -11.64 -29.71
C VAL A 23 -16.52 -12.48 -30.20
N GLU A 24 -15.30 -12.01 -29.98
CA GLU A 24 -14.08 -12.70 -30.42
C GLU A 24 -13.12 -12.88 -29.24
N PRO A 25 -12.22 -13.88 -29.26
CA PRO A 25 -11.18 -14.01 -28.24
C PRO A 25 -10.26 -12.78 -28.15
N ASN A 26 -10.06 -12.08 -29.26
CA ASN A 26 -9.31 -10.82 -29.32
C ASN A 26 -9.68 -10.06 -30.60
N VAL A 27 -9.93 -8.75 -30.48
CA VAL A 27 -10.28 -7.87 -31.61
C VAL A 27 -9.18 -6.83 -31.83
N VAL A 28 -8.62 -6.79 -33.04
CA VAL A 28 -7.55 -5.85 -33.41
C VAL A 28 -8.09 -4.59 -34.11
N VAL A 29 -9.23 -4.71 -34.80
CA VAL A 29 -9.83 -3.63 -35.61
C VAL A 29 -11.30 -3.52 -35.28
N ASN A 30 -11.79 -2.29 -35.11
CA ASN A 30 -13.15 -1.97 -34.67
C ASN A 30 -13.46 -2.57 -33.28
N HIS A 31 -12.60 -2.35 -32.29
CA HIS A 31 -12.90 -2.74 -30.90
C HIS A 31 -14.01 -1.85 -30.34
N ALA A 32 -15.12 -2.46 -29.94
CA ALA A 32 -16.29 -1.78 -29.38
C ALA A 32 -16.36 -1.89 -27.84
N GLY A 33 -15.65 -2.87 -27.26
CA GLY A 33 -15.62 -3.09 -25.82
C GLY A 33 -15.08 -4.48 -25.47
N SER A 34 -15.02 -4.79 -24.18
CA SER A 34 -14.61 -6.11 -23.69
C SER A 34 -15.67 -6.68 -22.76
N VAL A 35 -15.87 -7.99 -22.81
CA VAL A 35 -16.80 -8.72 -21.96
C VAL A 35 -16.01 -9.64 -21.04
N LEU A 36 -16.34 -9.58 -19.76
CA LEU A 36 -15.82 -10.44 -18.74
C LEU A 36 -16.89 -11.46 -18.35
N THR A 37 -16.55 -12.75 -18.36
CA THR A 37 -17.48 -13.85 -18.07
C THR A 37 -16.86 -14.83 -17.08
N HIS A 38 -17.69 -15.44 -16.24
CA HIS A 38 -17.28 -16.55 -15.36
C HIS A 38 -17.52 -17.93 -16.04
N GLU A 39 -18.21 -17.93 -17.17
CA GLU A 39 -18.41 -19.12 -18.00
C GLU A 39 -17.77 -18.93 -19.36
N LYS A 40 -17.04 -19.94 -19.82
CA LYS A 40 -16.35 -19.89 -21.10
C LYS A 40 -17.36 -19.83 -22.25
N ILE A 41 -17.31 -18.78 -23.05
CA ILE A 41 -18.08 -18.68 -24.30
C ILE A 41 -17.51 -19.69 -25.30
N ASN A 42 -18.40 -20.52 -25.87
CA ASN A 42 -18.04 -21.47 -26.91
C ASN A 42 -17.94 -20.77 -28.27
N ILE A 43 -16.73 -20.33 -28.61
CA ILE A 43 -16.44 -19.69 -29.90
C ILE A 43 -16.34 -20.76 -31.00
N PRO A 44 -17.14 -20.66 -32.08
CA PRO A 44 -17.07 -21.59 -33.21
C PRO A 44 -15.71 -21.58 -33.93
N GLY A 45 -15.46 -22.60 -34.76
CA GLY A 45 -14.18 -22.74 -35.48
C GLY A 45 -13.83 -21.61 -36.45
N GLU A 46 -14.79 -20.75 -36.80
CA GLU A 46 -14.57 -19.52 -37.58
C GLU A 46 -13.88 -18.39 -36.79
N GLY A 47 -13.74 -18.54 -35.46
CA GLY A 47 -12.95 -17.66 -34.61
C GLY A 47 -13.74 -16.56 -33.90
N PHE A 48 -15.04 -16.42 -34.18
CA PHE A 48 -15.91 -15.42 -33.56
C PHE A 48 -17.33 -15.97 -33.38
N LEU A 49 -18.08 -15.40 -32.45
CA LEU A 49 -19.51 -15.63 -32.26
C LEU A 49 -20.27 -14.40 -32.75
N ARG A 50 -21.20 -14.56 -33.69
CA ARG A 50 -22.06 -13.45 -34.14
C ARG A 50 -23.06 -13.07 -33.06
N LEU A 51 -23.13 -11.78 -32.75
CA LEU A 51 -24.20 -11.22 -31.94
C LEU A 51 -25.47 -11.08 -32.78
N GLY A 52 -26.62 -11.17 -32.12
CA GLY A 52 -27.91 -10.89 -32.75
C GLY A 52 -28.10 -9.39 -32.98
N ASN A 53 -29.35 -8.98 -33.18
CA ASN A 53 -29.68 -7.58 -33.49
C ASN A 53 -29.45 -6.60 -32.31
N SER A 54 -29.25 -7.09 -31.08
CA SER A 54 -29.05 -6.25 -29.90
C SER A 54 -28.35 -7.00 -28.77
N LEU A 55 -27.62 -6.25 -27.94
CA LEU A 55 -27.15 -6.69 -26.62
C LEU A 55 -28.18 -6.27 -25.58
N ASP A 56 -28.65 -7.24 -24.79
CA ASP A 56 -29.67 -7.03 -23.76
C ASP A 56 -28.98 -6.63 -22.43
N PHE A 57 -28.53 -5.38 -22.37
CA PHE A 57 -27.92 -4.83 -21.15
C PHE A 57 -29.00 -4.58 -20.10
N LEU A 58 -28.71 -4.95 -18.85
CA LEU A 58 -29.64 -4.78 -17.72
C LEU A 58 -29.70 -3.34 -17.17
N ASP A 59 -29.02 -2.38 -17.81
CA ASP A 59 -28.81 -1.00 -17.33
C ASP A 59 -28.28 -0.92 -15.87
N GLU A 60 -27.67 -1.99 -15.36
CA GLU A 60 -27.03 -2.03 -14.05
C GLU A 60 -25.52 -1.73 -14.15
N HIS A 61 -25.02 -0.92 -13.22
CA HIS A 61 -23.59 -0.67 -13.05
C HIS A 61 -23.13 -1.23 -11.70
N LEU A 62 -22.45 -2.37 -11.74
CA LEU A 62 -21.91 -3.02 -10.55
C LEU A 62 -20.38 -3.01 -10.60
N THR A 63 -19.76 -2.90 -9.43
CA THR A 63 -18.34 -3.27 -9.30
C THR A 63 -18.21 -4.78 -9.44
N LEU A 64 -17.04 -5.27 -9.84
CA LEU A 64 -16.78 -6.71 -9.92
C LEU A 64 -17.06 -7.42 -8.57
N GLN A 65 -16.74 -6.74 -7.46
CA GLN A 65 -17.02 -7.25 -6.12
C GLN A 65 -18.51 -7.45 -5.87
N VAL A 66 -19.33 -6.43 -6.14
CA VAL A 66 -20.79 -6.52 -5.95
C VAL A 66 -21.41 -7.54 -6.91
N TYR A 67 -20.90 -7.65 -8.15
CA TYR A 67 -21.31 -8.70 -9.07
C TYR A 67 -21.02 -10.09 -8.50
N CYS A 68 -19.81 -10.32 -7.98
CA CYS A 68 -19.44 -11.57 -7.35
C CYS A 68 -20.34 -11.92 -6.16
N GLU A 69 -20.60 -10.95 -5.27
CA GLU A 69 -21.48 -11.11 -4.11
C GLU A 69 -22.92 -11.43 -4.51
N LYS A 70 -23.48 -10.73 -5.51
CA LYS A 70 -24.87 -10.96 -5.98
C LYS A 70 -25.06 -12.33 -6.64
N HIS A 71 -24.02 -12.88 -7.25
CA HIS A 71 -24.08 -14.09 -8.05
C HIS A 71 -23.45 -15.30 -7.34
N ASP A 72 -23.12 -15.20 -6.04
CA ASP A 72 -22.45 -16.24 -5.25
C ASP A 72 -21.15 -16.76 -5.91
N ILE A 73 -20.44 -15.87 -6.61
CA ILE A 73 -19.15 -16.16 -7.25
C ILE A 73 -18.03 -15.74 -6.28
N PRO A 74 -17.03 -16.59 -6.00
CA PRO A 74 -15.88 -16.18 -5.20
C PRO A 74 -15.21 -14.94 -5.81
N TYR A 75 -15.12 -13.86 -5.02
CA TYR A 75 -14.41 -12.68 -5.46
C TYR A 75 -12.93 -13.03 -5.72
N PRO A 76 -12.40 -12.83 -6.94
CA PRO A 76 -11.05 -13.23 -7.25
C PRO A 76 -10.07 -12.44 -6.39
N ALA A 77 -9.31 -13.14 -5.56
CA ALA A 77 -8.24 -12.53 -4.77
C ALA A 77 -7.28 -11.81 -5.71
N ASN A 78 -6.95 -10.55 -5.39
CA ASN A 78 -5.99 -9.77 -6.16
C ASN A 78 -4.57 -10.26 -5.85
N ASN A 79 -4.22 -11.42 -6.40
CA ASN A 79 -2.92 -12.07 -6.21
C ASN A 79 -1.82 -11.46 -7.10
N GLN A 80 -2.05 -10.26 -7.65
CA GLN A 80 -1.06 -9.59 -8.48
C GLN A 80 -0.05 -8.88 -7.57
N THR A 81 0.98 -9.62 -7.18
CA THR A 81 2.09 -9.15 -6.32
C THR A 81 2.83 -7.98 -6.96
N PHE A 82 2.93 -7.96 -8.29
CA PHE A 82 3.64 -6.94 -9.06
C PHE A 82 2.67 -6.21 -9.99
N LYS A 83 2.17 -5.06 -9.51
CA LYS A 83 1.23 -4.22 -10.27
C LYS A 83 1.97 -3.23 -11.16
N LEU A 84 1.67 -3.28 -12.45
CA LEU A 84 2.14 -2.27 -13.39
C LEU A 84 1.29 -1.00 -13.25
N ARG A 85 1.96 0.13 -13.10
CA ARG A 85 1.36 1.46 -13.29
C ARG A 85 1.91 2.10 -14.56
N PRO A 86 1.11 2.85 -15.33
CA PRO A 86 1.64 3.64 -16.44
C PRO A 86 2.63 4.68 -15.91
N ALA A 87 3.70 4.90 -16.65
CA ALA A 87 4.72 5.88 -16.30
C ALA A 87 4.20 7.32 -16.47
N SER A 88 4.62 8.20 -15.57
CA SER A 88 4.42 9.64 -15.72
C SER A 88 5.39 10.22 -16.77
N LYS A 89 5.08 11.42 -17.29
CA LYS A 89 5.97 12.11 -18.25
C LYS A 89 7.37 12.38 -17.69
N SER A 90 7.49 12.64 -16.39
CA SER A 90 8.77 12.83 -15.69
C SER A 90 9.61 11.55 -15.60
N GLU A 91 9.00 10.38 -15.72
CA GLU A 91 9.70 9.08 -15.65
C GLU A 91 10.21 8.59 -17.00
N ALA A 92 9.87 9.28 -18.11
CA ALA A 92 10.22 8.86 -19.47
C ALA A 92 11.73 8.61 -19.66
N GLY A 93 12.59 9.36 -18.97
CA GLY A 93 14.04 9.16 -19.02
C GLY A 93 14.49 7.78 -18.52
N LEU A 94 13.80 7.20 -17.52
CA LEU A 94 14.19 5.94 -16.87
C LEU A 94 14.10 4.72 -17.79
N PHE A 95 13.39 4.84 -18.91
CA PHE A 95 13.17 3.77 -19.89
C PHE A 95 14.28 3.65 -20.93
N TYR A 96 15.28 4.55 -20.89
CA TYR A 96 16.37 4.60 -21.85
C TYR A 96 17.72 4.45 -21.17
N ALA A 97 18.74 4.22 -22.01
CA ALA A 97 20.08 4.27 -21.51
C ALA A 97 20.52 5.71 -21.20
N MET A 98 20.95 5.96 -19.97
CA MET A 98 21.54 7.21 -19.51
C MET A 98 23.07 7.10 -19.45
N THR A 99 23.75 8.19 -19.14
CA THR A 99 25.20 8.17 -18.93
C THR A 99 25.55 7.29 -17.72
N PRO A 100 26.75 6.69 -17.67
CA PRO A 100 27.17 5.86 -16.53
C PRO A 100 27.06 6.57 -15.18
N GLU A 101 27.33 7.88 -15.15
CA GLU A 101 27.22 8.69 -13.93
C GLU A 101 25.78 8.78 -13.45
N LYS A 102 24.83 8.99 -14.38
CA LYS A 102 23.41 9.10 -14.05
C LYS A 102 22.80 7.74 -13.71
N ASP A 103 23.22 6.67 -14.38
CA ASP A 103 22.89 5.30 -14.01
C ASP A 103 23.35 4.98 -12.59
N ALA A 104 24.59 5.33 -12.24
CA ALA A 104 25.10 5.13 -10.89
C ALA A 104 24.37 5.97 -9.85
N GLU A 105 24.02 7.23 -10.17
CA GLU A 105 23.22 8.12 -9.31
C GLU A 105 21.84 7.53 -9.04
N LEU A 106 21.19 6.96 -10.05
CA LEU A 106 19.86 6.37 -9.95
C LEU A 106 19.87 4.92 -9.42
N GLY A 107 21.04 4.36 -9.11
CA GLY A 107 21.15 2.96 -8.66
C GLY A 107 20.76 1.95 -9.73
N CYS A 108 20.99 2.25 -11.02
CA CYS A 108 20.70 1.33 -12.12
C CYS A 108 21.54 0.07 -11.96
N ILE A 109 20.90 -1.10 -11.99
CA ILE A 109 21.57 -2.41 -11.89
C ILE A 109 21.90 -2.91 -13.30
N GLY A 110 20.91 -2.83 -14.20
CA GLY A 110 20.98 -3.32 -15.56
C GLY A 110 19.61 -3.36 -16.19
N HIS A 111 19.51 -4.07 -17.32
CA HIS A 111 18.21 -4.31 -17.94
C HIS A 111 18.12 -5.68 -18.60
N VAL A 112 16.89 -6.19 -18.66
CA VAL A 112 16.55 -7.35 -19.48
C VAL A 112 15.98 -6.86 -20.81
N ARG A 113 16.62 -7.22 -21.92
CA ARG A 113 16.06 -7.02 -23.27
C ARG A 113 15.28 -8.27 -23.65
N MET A 114 14.10 -8.11 -24.26
CA MET A 114 13.17 -9.20 -24.56
C MET A 114 12.62 -9.11 -26.00
N ASP A 115 12.34 -10.27 -26.60
CA ASP A 115 11.81 -10.41 -27.95
C ASP A 115 10.81 -11.58 -28.04
N PHE A 116 9.72 -11.43 -28.79
CA PHE A 116 8.68 -12.47 -28.95
C PHE A 116 8.85 -13.38 -30.17
N GLY A 117 9.99 -13.27 -30.85
CA GLY A 117 10.34 -14.03 -32.03
C GLY A 117 9.49 -13.69 -33.25
N HIS A 118 9.76 -14.39 -34.36
CA HIS A 118 9.03 -14.15 -35.61
C HIS A 118 7.53 -14.49 -35.52
N SER A 119 7.17 -15.47 -34.68
CA SER A 119 5.77 -15.89 -34.47
C SER A 119 4.99 -14.97 -33.52
N GLY A 120 5.68 -14.09 -32.80
CA GLY A 120 5.10 -13.25 -31.75
C GLY A 120 4.67 -14.03 -30.50
N LYS A 121 5.01 -15.32 -30.37
CA LYS A 121 4.61 -16.20 -29.25
C LYS A 121 5.80 -16.76 -28.45
N GLU A 122 7.01 -16.43 -28.84
CA GLU A 122 8.23 -16.89 -28.17
C GLU A 122 8.58 -15.94 -27.02
N PHE A 123 9.62 -16.23 -26.24
CA PHE A 123 10.14 -15.31 -25.23
C PHE A 123 11.66 -15.44 -25.16
N TRP A 124 12.33 -14.67 -26.00
CA TRP A 124 13.78 -14.52 -25.99
C TRP A 124 14.17 -13.39 -25.06
N HIS A 125 15.24 -13.55 -24.31
CA HIS A 125 15.69 -12.52 -23.39
C HIS A 125 17.21 -12.52 -23.23
N THR A 126 17.77 -11.36 -22.88
CA THR A 126 19.19 -11.19 -22.60
C THR A 126 19.36 -10.16 -21.49
N TRP A 127 20.13 -10.52 -20.46
CA TRP A 127 20.55 -9.57 -19.42
C TRP A 127 21.71 -8.70 -19.91
N GLN A 128 21.66 -7.40 -19.59
CA GLN A 128 22.70 -6.43 -19.89
C GLN A 128 23.02 -5.63 -18.61
N PRO A 129 24.19 -5.85 -17.98
CA PRO A 129 24.58 -5.09 -16.80
C PRO A 129 24.85 -3.63 -17.17
N ARG A 130 24.57 -2.70 -16.26
CA ARG A 130 24.81 -1.26 -16.50
C ARG A 130 25.44 -0.52 -15.33
N GLY A 131 25.08 -0.83 -14.09
CA GLY A 131 25.70 -0.22 -12.92
C GLY A 131 26.67 -1.15 -12.19
N ASP A 132 26.86 -0.85 -10.91
CA ASP A 132 27.77 -1.58 -10.04
C ASP A 132 27.40 -3.07 -9.96
N GLU A 133 28.37 -3.93 -10.22
CA GLU A 133 28.18 -5.38 -10.23
C GLU A 133 27.73 -5.92 -8.86
N SER A 134 28.08 -5.24 -7.77
CA SER A 134 27.64 -5.60 -6.42
C SER A 134 26.12 -5.49 -6.22
N LEU A 135 25.43 -4.67 -7.02
CA LEU A 135 23.97 -4.55 -6.99
C LEU A 135 23.26 -5.72 -7.68
N ASN A 136 23.96 -6.46 -8.55
CA ASN A 136 23.42 -7.65 -9.23
C ASN A 136 23.49 -8.90 -8.33
N SER A 137 22.94 -8.77 -7.11
CA SER A 137 23.02 -9.75 -6.04
C SER A 137 22.11 -10.97 -6.28
N PRO A 138 22.32 -12.09 -5.57
CA PRO A 138 21.42 -13.24 -5.64
C PRO A 138 19.96 -12.91 -5.30
N GLU A 139 19.74 -12.05 -4.30
CA GLU A 139 18.41 -11.63 -3.85
C GLU A 139 17.70 -10.82 -4.93
N PHE A 140 18.42 -9.88 -5.57
CA PHE A 140 17.90 -9.14 -6.72
C PHE A 140 17.51 -10.07 -7.87
N LYS A 141 18.35 -11.06 -8.19
CA LYS A 141 18.08 -12.02 -9.27
C LYS A 141 16.85 -12.87 -8.99
N GLN A 142 16.64 -13.25 -7.73
CA GLN A 142 15.44 -13.97 -7.32
C GLN A 142 14.19 -13.12 -7.55
N GLU A 143 14.15 -11.89 -7.00
CA GLU A 143 12.98 -11.02 -7.15
C GLU A 143 12.74 -10.63 -8.62
N LEU A 144 13.80 -10.35 -9.39
CA LEU A 144 13.69 -10.11 -10.83
C LEU A 144 13.05 -11.31 -11.55
N GLY A 145 13.39 -12.54 -11.18
CA GLY A 145 12.76 -13.75 -11.70
C GLY A 145 11.26 -13.77 -11.43
N GLU A 146 10.86 -13.51 -10.18
CA GLU A 146 9.46 -13.46 -9.76
C GLU A 146 8.67 -12.35 -10.49
N VAL A 147 9.27 -11.17 -10.67
CA VAL A 147 8.69 -10.06 -11.45
C VAL A 147 8.50 -10.48 -12.90
N VAL A 148 9.53 -11.01 -13.56
CA VAL A 148 9.43 -11.43 -14.97
C VAL A 148 8.38 -12.54 -15.12
N ASP A 149 8.35 -13.53 -14.24
CA ASP A 149 7.36 -14.61 -14.28
C ASP A 149 5.92 -14.12 -14.11
N ALA A 150 5.70 -13.12 -13.25
CA ALA A 150 4.40 -12.47 -13.11
C ALA A 150 4.01 -11.68 -14.36
N LEU A 151 4.94 -10.92 -14.93
CA LEU A 151 4.70 -10.16 -16.15
C LEU A 151 4.44 -11.06 -17.37
N ARG A 152 5.07 -12.25 -17.42
CA ARG A 152 4.83 -13.26 -18.46
C ARG A 152 3.44 -13.88 -18.43
N LYS A 153 2.69 -13.72 -17.34
CA LYS A 153 1.27 -14.10 -17.26
C LYS A 153 0.34 -13.01 -17.81
N THR A 154 0.89 -11.83 -18.14
CA THR A 154 0.14 -10.63 -18.53
C THR A 154 0.76 -9.97 -19.78
N VAL A 155 1.35 -8.78 -19.64
CA VAL A 155 1.88 -7.96 -20.76
C VAL A 155 3.05 -8.63 -21.49
N LEU A 156 3.80 -9.51 -20.84
CA LEU A 156 4.93 -10.24 -21.43
C LEU A 156 4.58 -11.67 -21.88
N LYS A 157 3.29 -12.00 -22.00
CA LYS A 157 2.85 -13.34 -22.42
C LYS A 157 3.23 -13.64 -23.87
N ASP A 158 2.88 -12.72 -24.77
CA ASP A 158 3.12 -12.77 -26.21
C ASP A 158 2.92 -11.37 -26.81
N LEU A 159 3.24 -11.18 -28.09
CA LEU A 159 3.13 -9.89 -28.79
C LEU A 159 1.69 -9.37 -28.78
N SER A 160 0.70 -10.25 -28.95
CA SER A 160 -0.71 -9.88 -28.99
C SER A 160 -1.18 -9.33 -27.65
N ALA A 161 -0.79 -9.99 -26.56
CA ALA A 161 -1.07 -9.56 -25.19
C ALA A 161 -0.39 -8.22 -24.89
N MET A 162 0.88 -8.04 -25.31
CA MET A 162 1.57 -6.77 -25.17
C MET A 162 0.87 -5.64 -25.91
N SER A 163 0.54 -5.84 -27.19
CA SER A 163 -0.15 -4.83 -28.00
C SER A 163 -1.49 -4.44 -27.37
N SER A 164 -2.28 -5.44 -26.98
CA SER A 164 -3.57 -5.21 -26.32
C SER A 164 -3.42 -4.46 -25.00
N TYR A 165 -2.40 -4.80 -24.19
CA TYR A 165 -2.14 -4.09 -22.94
C TYR A 165 -1.76 -2.63 -23.19
N CYS A 166 -0.83 -2.40 -24.13
CA CYS A 166 -0.33 -1.07 -24.49
C CYS A 166 -1.45 -0.11 -24.87
N TYR A 167 -2.35 -0.53 -25.75
CA TYR A 167 -3.43 0.33 -26.24
C TYR A 167 -4.53 0.62 -25.22
N ASN A 168 -4.61 -0.16 -24.13
CA ASN A 168 -5.70 -0.07 -23.15
C ASN A 168 -5.28 0.47 -21.78
N HIS A 169 -3.98 0.63 -21.50
CA HIS A 169 -3.48 0.96 -20.16
C HIS A 169 -2.64 2.26 -20.10
N GLY A 170 -2.61 3.03 -21.20
CA GLY A 170 -1.82 4.25 -21.32
C GLY A 170 -0.32 4.01 -21.18
N GLY A 171 0.43 5.07 -20.84
CA GLY A 171 1.88 5.01 -20.63
C GLY A 171 2.68 5.37 -21.89
N GLU A 172 2.08 6.06 -22.85
CA GLU A 172 2.70 6.48 -24.09
C GLU A 172 3.96 7.33 -23.83
N ILE A 173 5.10 6.85 -24.33
CA ILE A 173 6.36 7.59 -24.32
C ILE A 173 6.44 8.39 -25.61
N SER A 174 6.47 9.72 -25.48
CA SER A 174 6.61 10.65 -26.61
C SER A 174 8.07 10.76 -27.07
N GLY A 175 8.30 10.94 -28.38
CA GLY A 175 9.61 11.35 -28.91
C GLY A 175 10.50 10.28 -29.56
N GLY A 176 9.92 9.23 -30.15
CA GLY A 176 10.66 8.20 -30.90
C GLY A 176 10.09 7.94 -32.30
N GLY A 177 10.82 7.23 -33.16
CA GLY A 177 10.37 6.86 -34.51
C GLY A 177 9.23 5.83 -34.52
N ARG A 178 8.98 5.15 -33.39
CA ARG A 178 7.86 4.23 -33.15
C ARG A 178 7.28 4.48 -31.76
N GLN A 179 5.97 4.32 -31.61
CA GLN A 179 5.28 4.48 -30.33
C GLN A 179 5.74 3.39 -29.34
N ASN A 180 6.27 3.82 -28.20
CA ASN A 180 6.63 2.95 -27.08
C ASN A 180 5.72 3.25 -25.88
N TYR A 181 5.58 2.28 -24.99
CA TYR A 181 4.78 2.39 -23.77
C TYR A 181 5.64 2.06 -22.56
N GLY A 182 5.51 2.83 -21.49
CA GLY A 182 6.29 2.73 -20.27
C GLY A 182 5.42 2.36 -19.08
N TYR A 183 5.83 1.33 -18.35
CA TYR A 183 5.19 0.88 -17.12
C TYR A 183 6.21 0.71 -16.00
N VAL A 184 5.78 0.98 -14.78
CA VAL A 184 6.63 0.84 -13.59
C VAL A 184 6.04 -0.20 -12.65
N VAL A 185 6.91 -1.05 -12.11
CA VAL A 185 6.64 -1.86 -10.92
C VAL A 185 7.56 -1.37 -9.82
N ASP A 186 6.98 -0.99 -8.69
CA ASP A 186 7.71 -0.64 -7.47
C ASP A 186 7.55 -1.78 -6.47
N THR A 187 8.67 -2.28 -5.94
CA THR A 187 8.71 -3.16 -4.78
C THR A 187 9.32 -2.40 -3.61
N ASP A 188 9.49 -3.07 -2.47
CA ASP A 188 10.14 -2.46 -1.30
C ASP A 188 11.53 -1.95 -1.66
N ARG A 189 12.33 -2.78 -2.36
CA ARG A 189 13.76 -2.53 -2.61
C ARG A 189 14.09 -2.10 -4.02
N TYR A 190 13.27 -2.45 -5.01
CA TYR A 190 13.61 -2.25 -6.41
C TYR A 190 12.52 -1.51 -7.17
N ARG A 191 12.94 -0.85 -8.24
CA ARG A 191 12.07 -0.27 -9.25
C ARG A 191 12.37 -0.90 -10.60
N TYR A 192 11.33 -1.39 -11.26
CA TYR A 192 11.40 -2.01 -12.58
C TYR A 192 10.64 -1.16 -13.59
N CYS A 193 11.35 -0.62 -14.57
CA CYS A 193 10.80 0.20 -15.64
C CYS A 193 10.71 -0.64 -16.93
N LEU A 194 9.51 -1.10 -17.26
CA LEU A 194 9.22 -1.86 -18.47
C LEU A 194 8.87 -0.92 -19.63
N ARG A 195 9.71 -0.90 -20.65
CA ARG A 195 9.41 -0.29 -21.94
C ARG A 195 8.91 -1.36 -22.90
N CYS A 196 7.73 -1.15 -23.48
CA CYS A 196 7.11 -2.01 -24.48
C CYS A 196 7.09 -1.33 -25.86
N ASN A 197 7.43 -2.09 -26.89
CA ASN A 197 7.25 -1.76 -28.29
C ASN A 197 6.28 -2.79 -28.89
N PRO A 198 4.99 -2.45 -29.07
CA PRO A 198 3.97 -3.40 -29.52
C PRO A 198 4.02 -3.69 -31.03
N GLN A 199 5.05 -3.25 -31.75
CA GLN A 199 5.18 -3.45 -33.19
C GLN A 199 6.06 -4.66 -33.54
N PRO A 200 5.74 -5.40 -34.63
CA PRO A 200 6.60 -6.46 -35.14
C PRO A 200 7.95 -5.94 -35.67
N GLY A 201 8.97 -6.81 -35.64
CA GLY A 201 10.23 -6.63 -36.36
C GLY A 201 11.33 -5.80 -35.66
N ASP A 202 11.22 -5.61 -34.36
CA ASP A 202 12.25 -5.01 -33.48
C ASP A 202 12.12 -5.64 -32.08
N TYR A 203 13.04 -5.35 -31.16
CA TYR A 203 12.93 -5.83 -29.78
C TYR A 203 11.68 -5.28 -29.10
N GLN A 204 10.86 -6.16 -28.56
CA GLN A 204 9.56 -5.81 -28.01
C GLN A 204 9.61 -5.25 -26.59
N ALA A 205 10.60 -5.62 -25.77
CA ALA A 205 10.64 -5.10 -24.40
C ALA A 205 12.02 -4.86 -23.81
N TYR A 206 12.09 -3.86 -22.92
CA TYR A 206 13.25 -3.57 -22.09
C TYR A 206 12.78 -3.37 -20.65
N LEU A 207 13.30 -4.16 -19.71
CA LEU A 207 13.01 -4.04 -18.29
C LEU A 207 14.24 -3.50 -17.57
N THR A 208 14.32 -2.19 -17.37
CA THR A 208 15.41 -1.55 -16.64
C THR A 208 15.17 -1.64 -15.13
N CYS A 209 16.20 -2.06 -14.38
CA CYS A 209 16.11 -2.35 -12.95
C CYS A 209 16.95 -1.36 -12.14
N PHE A 210 16.40 -0.82 -11.05
CA PHE A 210 17.05 0.13 -10.16
C PHE A 210 16.95 -0.32 -8.70
N ASP A 211 18.00 -0.15 -7.90
CA ASP A 211 17.98 -0.30 -6.43
C ASP A 211 17.54 1.03 -5.80
N LYS A 212 16.41 1.03 -5.08
CA LYS A 212 15.83 2.23 -4.46
C LYS A 212 16.68 2.77 -3.32
N ARG A 213 17.43 1.91 -2.60
CA ARG A 213 18.28 2.34 -1.49
C ARG A 213 19.45 3.18 -2.00
N GLN A 214 19.98 2.90 -3.19
CA GLN A 214 21.01 3.74 -3.79
C GLN A 214 20.47 5.15 -4.10
N GLN A 215 19.19 5.26 -4.47
CA GLN A 215 18.54 6.56 -4.66
C GLN A 215 18.32 7.26 -3.31
N GLU A 216 17.90 6.54 -2.27
CA GLU A 216 17.70 7.08 -0.92
C GLU A 216 19.01 7.53 -0.26
N LEU A 217 20.08 6.75 -0.39
CA LEU A 217 21.41 7.09 0.14
C LEU A 217 22.06 8.30 -0.57
N ARG A 218 21.63 8.60 -1.79
CA ARG A 218 22.13 9.70 -2.61
C ARG A 218 21.20 10.91 -2.65
N GLN A 219 19.97 10.79 -2.16
CA GLN A 219 19.15 11.95 -1.86
C GLN A 219 19.87 12.75 -0.77
N GLU A 220 20.13 14.02 -1.03
CA GLU A 220 20.63 14.91 0.00
C GLU A 220 19.69 14.81 1.22
N PRO A 221 20.23 14.70 2.44
CA PRO A 221 19.39 14.57 3.62
C PRO A 221 18.36 15.71 3.62
N PRO A 222 17.09 15.44 3.98
CA PRO A 222 16.05 16.44 3.90
C PRO A 222 16.48 17.67 4.69
N VAL A 223 16.23 18.87 4.14
CA VAL A 223 16.45 20.11 4.87
C VAL A 223 15.54 20.09 6.10
N ILE A 224 16.17 20.06 7.27
CA ILE A 224 15.47 19.96 8.56
C ILE A 224 15.12 21.34 9.13
N GLY A 225 15.73 22.40 8.61
CA GLY A 225 15.52 23.74 9.08
C GLY A 225 16.18 24.80 8.21
N LYS A 226 15.65 26.01 8.30
CA LYS A 226 16.17 27.19 7.59
C LYS A 226 16.36 28.33 8.55
N VAL A 227 17.33 29.18 8.27
CA VAL A 227 17.50 30.47 8.95
C VAL A 227 17.56 31.59 7.92
N SER A 228 17.13 32.78 8.30
CA SER A 228 17.16 33.97 7.46
C SER A 228 17.48 35.22 8.26
N PHE A 229 18.03 36.22 7.58
CA PHE A 229 18.48 37.49 8.18
C PHE A 229 17.85 38.69 7.46
N ALA A 230 17.84 39.86 8.11
CA ALA A 230 17.35 41.09 7.50
C ALA A 230 18.16 41.54 6.25
N SER A 231 19.38 41.02 6.08
CA SER A 231 20.20 41.21 4.87
C SER A 231 19.61 40.53 3.63
N GLY A 232 18.67 39.59 3.81
CA GLY A 232 18.13 38.72 2.76
C GLY A 232 18.88 37.40 2.61
N GLU A 233 19.96 37.17 3.37
CA GLU A 233 20.64 35.87 3.41
C GLU A 233 19.73 34.80 4.00
N THR A 234 19.74 33.62 3.38
CA THR A 234 18.99 32.43 3.84
C THR A 234 19.90 31.21 3.75
N LEU A 235 19.98 30.43 4.83
CA LEU A 235 20.77 29.20 4.90
C LEU A 235 19.86 28.02 5.25
N ALA A 236 20.10 26.89 4.61
CA ALA A 236 19.37 25.64 4.83
C ALA A 236 20.29 24.63 5.52
N TYR A 237 19.76 23.89 6.49
CA TYR A 237 20.51 22.93 7.28
C TYR A 237 19.89 21.54 7.18
N THR A 238 20.75 20.54 7.16
CA THR A 238 20.41 19.11 7.15
C THR A 238 20.87 18.40 8.42
N ASP A 239 21.84 18.97 9.15
CA ASP A 239 22.38 18.45 10.40
C ASP A 239 21.68 19.10 11.62
N PRO A 240 21.02 18.31 12.49
CA PRO A 240 20.33 18.81 13.68
C PRO A 240 21.19 19.61 14.64
N ALA A 241 22.41 19.16 14.90
CA ALA A 241 23.29 19.79 15.87
C ALA A 241 23.76 21.15 15.36
N ILE A 242 24.14 21.24 14.09
CA ILE A 242 24.54 22.51 13.46
C ILE A 242 23.35 23.49 13.44
N PHE A 243 22.16 23.02 13.04
CA PHE A 243 20.97 23.87 12.99
C PHE A 243 20.61 24.47 14.35
N LEU A 244 20.56 23.64 15.41
CA LEU A 244 20.28 24.10 16.76
C LEU A 244 21.37 25.01 17.31
N GLN A 245 22.64 24.75 16.97
CA GLN A 245 23.75 25.62 17.35
C GLN A 245 23.60 27.02 16.74
N VAL A 246 23.26 27.11 15.46
CA VAL A 246 23.03 28.40 14.79
C VAL A 246 21.86 29.16 15.40
N ILE A 247 20.76 28.48 15.75
CA ILE A 247 19.64 29.13 16.46
C ILE A 247 20.14 29.69 17.80
N ARG A 248 20.89 28.89 18.59
CA ARG A 248 21.41 29.31 19.89
C ARG A 248 22.32 30.54 19.80
N ASP A 249 23.18 30.59 18.79
CA ASP A 249 24.16 31.67 18.64
C ASP A 249 23.54 32.96 18.08
N GLU A 250 22.61 32.85 17.13
CA GLU A 250 22.07 34.01 16.39
C GLU A 250 20.78 34.60 16.98
N LEU A 251 19.95 33.78 17.63
CA LEU A 251 18.66 34.21 18.17
C LEU A 251 18.76 35.38 19.17
N PRO A 252 19.78 35.45 20.07
CA PRO A 252 19.96 36.61 20.95
C PRO A 252 20.17 37.94 20.21
N TYR A 253 20.72 37.88 18.99
CA TYR A 253 21.00 39.05 18.16
C TYR A 253 19.86 39.39 17.21
N LYS A 254 18.72 38.68 17.27
CA LYS A 254 17.52 38.94 16.46
C LYS A 254 17.10 40.41 16.38
N PRO A 255 17.14 41.23 17.45
CA PRO A 255 16.79 42.66 17.35
C PRO A 255 17.69 43.46 16.40
N THR A 256 18.95 43.02 16.23
CA THR A 256 19.95 43.70 15.40
C THR A 256 20.14 43.06 14.03
N SER A 257 20.06 41.73 13.94
CA SER A 257 20.29 40.97 12.69
C SER A 257 19.00 40.68 11.92
N GLY A 258 17.83 40.82 12.56
CA GLY A 258 16.55 40.38 12.03
C GLY A 258 16.44 38.87 11.88
N PHE A 259 17.25 38.11 12.60
CA PHE A 259 17.29 36.64 12.55
C PHE A 259 15.90 36.00 12.70
N GLN A 260 15.61 35.04 11.82
CA GLN A 260 14.43 34.17 11.87
C GLN A 260 14.87 32.74 11.56
N TYR A 261 14.16 31.76 12.12
CA TYR A 261 14.37 30.36 11.81
C TYR A 261 13.03 29.65 11.59
N GLU A 262 13.08 28.58 10.81
CA GLU A 262 11.95 27.69 10.51
C GLU A 262 12.41 26.26 10.74
N VAL A 263 11.71 25.51 11.59
CA VAL A 263 11.95 24.08 11.82
C VAL A 263 11.06 23.29 10.85
N LEU A 264 11.67 22.51 9.97
CA LEU A 264 10.99 21.79 8.89
C LEU A 264 10.87 20.29 9.14
N THR A 265 11.63 19.75 10.10
CA THR A 265 11.59 18.33 10.48
C THR A 265 10.48 18.03 11.48
N ASP A 266 9.92 16.82 11.40
CA ASP A 266 9.01 16.26 12.41
C ASP A 266 9.74 15.59 13.58
N ASP A 267 11.08 15.54 13.58
CA ASP A 267 11.88 14.97 14.67
C ASP A 267 11.59 15.71 16.00
N PRO A 268 11.00 15.02 17.00
CA PRO A 268 10.61 15.65 18.26
C PRO A 268 11.79 16.24 19.02
N THR A 269 12.99 15.67 18.88
CA THR A 269 14.20 16.12 19.55
C THR A 269 14.65 17.47 19.01
N VAL A 270 14.60 17.65 17.69
CA VAL A 270 14.99 18.91 17.03
C VAL A 270 13.98 20.00 17.34
N ARG A 271 12.68 19.68 17.25
CA ARG A 271 11.61 20.63 17.55
C ARG A 271 11.64 21.07 19.01
N LYS A 272 11.83 20.13 19.94
CA LYS A 272 11.99 20.46 21.35
C LYS A 272 13.26 21.28 21.59
N GLY A 273 14.39 20.89 21.00
CA GLY A 273 15.64 21.63 21.15
C GLY A 273 15.55 23.09 20.70
N ALA A 274 14.82 23.36 19.62
CA ALA A 274 14.58 24.73 19.15
C ALA A 274 13.70 25.54 20.12
N ASP A 275 12.64 24.94 20.66
CA ASP A 275 11.79 25.57 21.68
C ASP A 275 12.58 25.78 22.99
N ASP A 276 13.38 24.81 23.43
CA ASP A 276 14.21 24.92 24.63
C ASP A 276 15.16 26.14 24.54
N ILE A 277 15.78 26.38 23.38
CA ILE A 277 16.60 27.58 23.13
C ILE A 277 15.77 28.86 23.24
N LEU A 278 14.55 28.86 22.70
CA LEU A 278 13.67 30.02 22.75
C LEU A 278 13.22 30.35 24.19
N TYR A 279 12.86 29.34 24.98
CA TYR A 279 12.48 29.51 26.38
C TYR A 279 13.68 29.97 27.24
N ASP A 280 14.85 29.37 27.04
CA ASP A 280 16.09 29.73 27.75
C ASP A 280 16.49 31.20 27.49
N LEU A 281 16.25 31.71 26.27
CA LEU A 281 16.47 33.14 25.96
C LEU A 281 15.67 34.08 26.86
N PHE A 282 14.48 33.66 27.31
CA PHE A 282 13.63 34.41 28.23
C PHE A 282 13.82 34.02 29.69
N GLY A 283 14.78 33.13 29.99
CA GLY A 283 15.03 32.60 31.34
C GLY A 283 13.91 31.69 31.85
N GLU A 284 13.13 31.11 30.93
CA GLU A 284 12.03 30.19 31.23
C GLU A 284 12.46 28.74 30.93
N GLU A 285 11.86 27.77 31.62
CA GLU A 285 11.97 26.37 31.23
C GLU A 285 10.82 26.02 30.27
N ASN A 286 11.14 25.30 29.19
CA ASN A 286 10.12 24.81 28.27
C ASN A 286 9.19 23.82 29.00
N PRO A 287 7.88 24.14 29.17
CA PRO A 287 6.96 23.31 29.94
C PRO A 287 6.55 22.03 29.21
N ARG A 288 6.92 21.87 27.92
CA ARG A 288 6.52 20.73 27.09
C ARG A 288 7.54 19.58 27.18
N PRO A 289 7.13 18.39 27.64
CA PRO A 289 7.97 17.19 27.59
C PRO A 289 8.23 16.74 26.15
N LEU A 290 9.24 15.90 25.93
CA LEU A 290 9.61 15.42 24.59
C LEU A 290 8.46 14.72 23.86
N ASP A 291 7.64 13.95 24.58
CA ASP A 291 6.51 13.20 24.03
C ASP A 291 5.46 14.11 23.37
N ASP A 292 5.32 15.36 23.83
CA ASP A 292 4.42 16.32 23.23
C ASP A 292 4.85 16.71 21.81
N TYR A 293 6.15 16.64 21.51
CA TYR A 293 6.69 17.00 20.19
C TYR A 293 6.52 15.89 19.15
N GLY A 294 6.25 14.64 19.58
CA GLY A 294 6.01 13.51 18.68
C GLY A 294 4.58 13.46 18.11
N LEU A 295 3.65 14.19 18.72
CA LEU A 295 2.26 14.30 18.27
C LEU A 295 2.09 15.52 17.37
N THR A 296 1.96 15.28 16.06
CA THR A 296 1.55 16.32 15.09
C THR A 296 0.25 17.00 15.53
N GLN A 297 -0.01 18.23 15.06
CA GLN A 297 -1.27 18.91 15.35
C GLN A 297 -2.49 18.05 14.98
N ARG A 298 -2.40 17.34 13.84
CA ARG A 298 -3.40 16.37 13.40
C ARG A 298 -3.54 15.19 14.36
N GLY A 299 -2.43 14.67 14.90
CA GLY A 299 -2.44 13.63 15.92
C GLY A 299 -3.12 14.07 17.22
N ARG A 300 -2.83 15.29 17.70
CA ARG A 300 -3.48 15.87 18.90
C ARG A 300 -4.98 16.06 18.70
N GLU A 301 -5.37 16.59 17.54
CA GLU A 301 -6.78 16.77 17.20
C GLU A 301 -7.51 15.44 17.05
N ALA A 302 -6.88 14.42 16.45
CA ALA A 302 -7.45 13.08 16.37
C ALA A 302 -7.66 12.45 17.76
N LEU A 303 -6.69 12.60 18.67
CA LEU A 303 -6.85 12.16 20.07
C LEU A 303 -8.00 12.89 20.79
N LYS A 304 -8.11 14.21 20.61
CA LYS A 304 -9.20 15.01 21.18
C LYS A 304 -10.56 14.65 20.58
N ASN A 305 -10.61 14.37 19.28
CA ASN A 305 -11.84 13.93 18.62
C ASN A 305 -12.28 12.56 19.14
N ALA A 306 -11.34 11.63 19.39
CA ALA A 306 -11.62 10.33 19.99
C ALA A 306 -12.18 10.42 21.42
N GLU A 307 -11.97 11.54 22.14
CA GLU A 307 -12.57 11.82 23.45
C GLU A 307 -14.02 12.33 23.37
N ASN A 308 -14.50 12.78 22.20
CA ASN A 308 -15.82 13.37 22.07
C ASN A 308 -16.87 12.33 21.64
N PRO A 309 -17.74 11.85 22.54
CA PRO A 309 -18.69 10.77 22.25
C PRO A 309 -19.78 11.16 21.24
N ASN A 310 -19.90 12.44 20.87
CA ASN A 310 -20.88 12.91 19.90
C ASN A 310 -20.38 12.83 18.46
N LEU A 311 -19.13 12.46 18.24
CA LEU A 311 -18.57 12.26 16.90
C LEU A 311 -18.75 10.80 16.46
N PRO A 312 -18.88 10.53 15.16
CA PRO A 312 -18.82 9.17 14.66
C PRO A 312 -17.42 8.59 14.91
N HIS A 313 -17.38 7.38 15.44
CA HIS A 313 -16.12 6.69 15.76
C HIS A 313 -16.01 5.36 15.01
N SER A 314 -14.77 4.95 14.72
CA SER A 314 -14.45 3.63 14.19
C SER A 314 -13.74 2.77 15.24
N TYR A 315 -13.96 1.46 15.17
CA TYR A 315 -13.37 0.50 16.10
C TYR A 315 -12.74 -0.66 15.33
N ARG A 316 -11.49 -1.00 15.68
CA ARG A 316 -10.81 -2.20 15.20
C ARG A 316 -10.58 -3.16 16.36
N TRP A 317 -11.15 -4.35 16.22
CA TRP A 317 -11.08 -5.41 17.23
C TRP A 317 -10.02 -6.43 16.84
N PHE A 318 -9.18 -6.82 17.79
CA PHE A 318 -8.11 -7.77 17.53
C PHE A 318 -7.71 -8.51 18.81
N VAL A 319 -7.08 -9.66 18.63
CA VAL A 319 -6.52 -10.46 19.73
C VAL A 319 -5.01 -10.52 19.58
N VAL A 320 -4.29 -10.25 20.66
CA VAL A 320 -2.83 -10.43 20.73
C VAL A 320 -2.56 -11.75 21.44
N GLU A 321 -1.89 -12.66 20.76
CA GLU A 321 -1.39 -13.93 21.29
C GLU A 321 0.07 -13.77 21.73
N ASN A 322 0.45 -14.43 22.83
CA ASN A 322 1.79 -14.38 23.43
C ASN A 322 2.25 -12.95 23.72
N PHE A 323 1.36 -12.12 24.27
CA PHE A 323 1.67 -10.72 24.55
C PHE A 323 2.90 -10.61 25.45
N ALA A 324 3.81 -9.68 25.13
CA ALA A 324 5.07 -9.46 25.85
C ALA A 324 5.98 -10.71 25.95
N CYS A 325 5.86 -11.66 25.02
CA CYS A 325 6.70 -12.86 24.91
C CYS A 325 7.21 -13.05 23.47
N GLU A 326 8.22 -13.91 23.30
CA GLU A 326 8.68 -14.30 21.97
C GLU A 326 7.56 -15.04 21.22
N GLY A 327 7.30 -14.65 19.97
CA GLY A 327 6.17 -15.17 19.18
C GLY A 327 4.86 -14.40 19.32
N GLU A 328 4.90 -13.15 19.80
CA GLU A 328 3.73 -12.25 19.82
C GLU A 328 3.10 -12.13 18.43
N THR A 329 1.80 -12.47 18.33
CA THR A 329 1.06 -12.46 17.06
C THR A 329 -0.25 -11.70 17.22
N ARG A 330 -0.53 -10.78 16.29
CA ARG A 330 -1.78 -10.04 16.23
C ARG A 330 -2.76 -10.71 15.26
N HIS A 331 -3.99 -10.91 15.73
CA HIS A 331 -5.10 -11.46 14.97
C HIS A 331 -6.21 -10.42 14.85
N ASP A 332 -6.25 -9.69 13.74
CA ASP A 332 -7.32 -8.73 13.43
C ASP A 332 -8.64 -9.44 13.10
N THR A 333 -9.75 -8.79 13.44
CA THR A 333 -11.10 -9.35 13.23
C THR A 333 -12.07 -8.30 12.71
N ASP A 334 -13.09 -8.75 11.99
CA ASP A 334 -14.08 -7.86 11.35
C ASP A 334 -15.14 -7.33 12.34
N SER A 335 -15.21 -7.90 13.56
CA SER A 335 -16.22 -7.52 14.55
C SER A 335 -15.82 -7.90 15.97
N LEU A 336 -16.47 -7.29 16.96
CA LEU A 336 -16.38 -7.69 18.37
C LEU A 336 -16.66 -9.18 18.58
N THR A 337 -17.69 -9.73 17.92
CA THR A 337 -18.01 -11.17 18.03
C THR A 337 -16.85 -12.02 17.51
N GLY A 338 -16.27 -11.66 16.36
CA GLY A 338 -15.10 -12.33 15.82
C GLY A 338 -13.90 -12.26 16.78
N ALA A 339 -13.68 -11.12 17.44
CA ALA A 339 -12.62 -10.99 18.45
C ALA A 339 -12.86 -11.86 19.68
N ILE A 340 -14.09 -11.93 20.18
CA ILE A 340 -14.46 -12.80 21.32
C ILE A 340 -14.26 -14.27 20.96
N ASP A 341 -14.76 -14.70 19.80
CA ASP A 341 -14.63 -16.08 19.31
C ASP A 341 -13.15 -16.45 19.13
N ARG A 342 -12.35 -15.53 18.56
CA ARG A 342 -10.92 -15.72 18.39
C ARG A 342 -10.19 -15.81 19.74
N PHE A 343 -10.53 -14.93 20.68
CA PHE A 343 -9.93 -14.93 22.02
C PHE A 343 -10.21 -16.26 22.73
N ASN A 344 -11.46 -16.73 22.71
CA ASN A 344 -11.85 -17.99 23.33
C ASN A 344 -11.29 -19.23 22.61
N GLY A 345 -11.14 -19.17 21.28
CA GLY A 345 -10.66 -20.29 20.46
C GLY A 345 -9.14 -20.49 20.48
N LEU A 346 -8.36 -19.49 20.91
CA LEU A 346 -6.91 -19.60 20.99
C LEU A 346 -6.49 -20.43 22.22
N ALA A 347 -5.76 -21.51 21.97
CA ALA A 347 -5.27 -22.44 23.00
C ALA A 347 -4.07 -21.90 23.80
N CYS A 348 -3.57 -20.71 23.49
CA CYS A 348 -2.43 -20.12 24.17
C CYS A 348 -2.81 -19.59 25.57
N ASP A 349 -1.86 -19.70 26.50
CA ASP A 349 -2.06 -19.28 27.90
C ASP A 349 -1.89 -17.78 28.09
N SER A 350 -1.26 -17.07 27.15
CA SER A 350 -1.05 -15.62 27.17
C SER A 350 -1.75 -14.98 25.97
N LYS A 351 -2.85 -14.26 26.20
CA LYS A 351 -3.59 -13.53 25.15
C LYS A 351 -4.34 -12.31 25.70
N ARG A 352 -4.57 -11.30 24.85
CA ARG A 352 -5.40 -10.12 25.17
C ARG A 352 -6.40 -9.82 24.07
N LEU A 353 -7.64 -9.51 24.45
CA LEU A 353 -8.62 -8.92 23.54
C LEU A 353 -8.50 -7.40 23.59
N CYS A 354 -8.27 -6.78 22.44
CA CYS A 354 -7.98 -5.37 22.30
C CYS A 354 -8.96 -4.68 21.35
N VAL A 355 -9.12 -3.37 21.55
CA VAL A 355 -9.85 -2.48 20.64
C VAL A 355 -9.05 -1.20 20.41
N THR A 356 -8.92 -0.82 19.15
CA THR A 356 -8.42 0.51 18.75
C THR A 356 -9.59 1.37 18.29
N LYS A 357 -9.72 2.56 18.87
CA LYS A 357 -10.67 3.60 18.49
C LYS A 357 -10.01 4.64 17.59
N ASP A 358 -10.66 4.95 16.47
CA ASP A 358 -10.25 5.96 15.49
C ASP A 358 -8.79 5.85 15.01
N ASP A 359 -8.21 4.66 15.08
CA ASP A 359 -6.80 4.37 14.78
C ASP A 359 -5.76 5.09 15.65
N VAL A 360 -6.18 5.73 16.74
CA VAL A 360 -5.31 6.59 17.56
C VAL A 360 -5.23 6.21 19.04
N ALA A 361 -6.19 5.44 19.56
CA ALA A 361 -6.19 5.02 20.95
C ALA A 361 -6.55 3.54 21.07
N THR A 362 -5.78 2.79 21.85
CA THR A 362 -6.00 1.35 22.04
C THR A 362 -6.14 1.03 23.51
N VAL A 363 -7.13 0.20 23.85
CA VAL A 363 -7.30 -0.42 25.18
C VAL A 363 -7.47 -1.93 25.00
N TYR A 364 -7.29 -2.67 26.08
CA TYR A 364 -7.61 -4.09 26.16
C TYR A 364 -8.76 -4.28 27.16
N LEU A 365 -9.59 -5.29 26.91
CA LEU A 365 -10.80 -5.56 27.70
C LEU A 365 -10.74 -6.89 28.44
N ALA A 366 -9.96 -7.85 27.93
CA ALA A 366 -9.77 -9.14 28.55
C ALA A 366 -8.34 -9.61 28.38
N ILE A 367 -7.81 -10.28 29.40
CA ILE A 367 -6.48 -10.86 29.42
C ILE A 367 -6.62 -12.29 29.92
N ALA A 368 -6.06 -13.25 29.18
CA ALA A 368 -5.80 -14.58 29.70
C ALA A 368 -4.30 -14.72 29.92
N GLN A 369 -3.92 -15.13 31.13
CA GLN A 369 -2.54 -15.38 31.52
C GLN A 369 -2.50 -16.53 32.53
N ASP A 370 -1.56 -17.46 32.36
CA ASP A 370 -1.31 -18.57 33.31
C ASP A 370 -2.56 -19.42 33.62
N GLY A 371 -3.42 -19.60 32.62
CA GLY A 371 -4.66 -20.39 32.73
C GLY A 371 -5.84 -19.65 33.36
N GLU A 372 -5.67 -18.41 33.80
CA GLU A 372 -6.74 -17.56 34.32
C GLU A 372 -7.12 -16.49 33.31
N THR A 373 -8.42 -16.18 33.22
CA THR A 373 -8.93 -15.07 32.40
C THR A 373 -9.51 -14.00 33.30
N HIS A 374 -9.04 -12.76 33.13
CA HIS A 374 -9.55 -11.59 33.83
C HIS A 374 -10.01 -10.52 32.84
N LEU A 375 -11.04 -9.77 33.26
CA LEU A 375 -11.48 -8.57 32.56
C LEU A 375 -10.65 -7.38 33.01
N ASP A 376 -10.26 -6.53 32.06
CA ASP A 376 -9.57 -5.29 32.36
C ASP A 376 -10.57 -4.14 32.47
N GLU A 377 -10.46 -3.39 33.55
CA GLU A 377 -11.30 -2.23 33.82
C GLU A 377 -10.58 -0.90 33.52
N GLY A 378 -9.30 -0.93 33.12
CA GLY A 378 -8.46 0.24 32.92
C GLY A 378 -8.95 1.19 31.82
N TRP A 379 -9.80 0.69 30.91
CA TRP A 379 -10.49 1.53 29.93
C TRP A 379 -11.44 2.57 30.57
N ARG A 380 -11.92 2.35 31.80
CA ARG A 380 -12.81 3.29 32.52
C ARG A 380 -12.10 4.56 32.96
N ASP A 381 -10.79 4.49 33.19
CA ASP A 381 -9.96 5.65 33.55
C ASP A 381 -9.44 6.40 32.31
N ASN A 382 -9.62 5.82 31.12
CA ASN A 382 -9.19 6.45 29.88
C ASN A 382 -10.29 7.39 29.35
N PRO A 383 -10.04 8.71 29.22
CA PRO A 383 -11.07 9.68 28.81
C PRO A 383 -11.66 9.39 27.42
N ARG A 384 -10.97 8.63 26.57
CA ARG A 384 -11.42 8.25 25.22
C ARG A 384 -12.44 7.11 25.21
N PHE A 385 -12.51 6.35 26.30
CA PHE A 385 -13.29 5.11 26.40
C PHE A 385 -14.27 5.10 27.59
N ALA A 386 -14.03 5.91 28.63
CA ALA A 386 -14.82 5.93 29.86
C ALA A 386 -16.34 6.11 29.62
N ALA A 387 -16.69 6.99 28.67
CA ALA A 387 -18.07 7.29 28.29
C ALA A 387 -18.52 6.59 26.99
N ASP A 388 -17.75 5.61 26.50
CA ASP A 388 -17.97 5.00 25.19
C ASP A 388 -18.95 3.82 25.27
N SER A 389 -20.12 3.98 24.63
CA SER A 389 -21.17 2.95 24.64
C SER A 389 -20.75 1.64 23.97
N THR A 390 -19.89 1.70 22.95
CA THR A 390 -19.45 0.52 22.22
C THR A 390 -18.52 -0.34 23.08
N VAL A 391 -17.62 0.31 23.84
CA VAL A 391 -16.76 -0.42 24.79
C VAL A 391 -17.54 -0.92 26.00
N GLN A 392 -18.52 -0.16 26.50
CA GLN A 392 -19.42 -0.63 27.56
C GLN A 392 -20.22 -1.87 27.14
N GLU A 393 -20.74 -1.89 25.91
CA GLU A 393 -21.42 -3.07 25.36
C GLU A 393 -20.47 -4.27 25.23
N ALA A 394 -19.22 -4.02 24.80
CA ALA A 394 -18.22 -5.07 24.68
C ALA A 394 -17.86 -5.71 26.03
N ASP A 395 -17.65 -4.89 27.06
CA ASP A 395 -17.42 -5.33 28.45
C ASP A 395 -18.61 -6.18 28.95
N ALA A 396 -19.85 -5.73 28.75
CA ALA A 396 -21.04 -6.48 29.16
C ALA A 396 -21.16 -7.84 28.43
N ARG A 397 -20.84 -7.91 27.14
CA ARG A 397 -20.84 -9.17 26.37
C ARG A 397 -19.74 -10.11 26.85
N LEU A 398 -18.56 -9.59 27.17
CA LEU A 398 -17.44 -10.36 27.70
C LEU A 398 -17.76 -10.93 29.08
N GLN A 399 -18.40 -10.15 29.95
CA GLN A 399 -18.88 -10.65 31.25
C GLN A 399 -19.84 -11.84 31.08
N LEU A 400 -20.77 -11.78 30.13
CA LEU A 400 -21.69 -12.88 29.85
C LEU A 400 -21.02 -14.11 29.24
N SER A 401 -20.07 -13.92 28.31
CA SER A 401 -19.38 -15.04 27.65
C SER A 401 -18.40 -15.76 28.58
N ILE A 402 -17.72 -15.01 29.46
CA ILE A 402 -16.78 -15.56 30.44
C ILE A 402 -17.53 -16.16 31.64
N ALA A 403 -18.58 -15.51 32.15
CA ALA A 403 -19.42 -16.08 33.21
C ALA A 403 -20.17 -17.36 32.77
N GLY A 404 -20.42 -17.53 31.47
CA GLY A 404 -20.98 -18.75 30.90
C GLY A 404 -20.12 -20.02 31.06
N LEU A 405 -18.87 -19.89 31.51
CA LEU A 405 -17.98 -21.02 31.83
C LEU A 405 -18.04 -21.44 33.32
N GLU A 406 -18.64 -20.64 34.20
CA GLU A 406 -18.84 -21.00 35.61
C GLU A 406 -20.32 -21.25 35.94
N LEU A 407 -20.81 -22.46 35.66
CA LEU A 407 -21.97 -23.04 36.34
C LEU A 407 -21.90 -24.57 36.30
N SER A 408 -21.05 -25.16 37.14
CA SER A 408 -21.32 -26.48 37.70
C SER A 408 -21.72 -26.30 39.17
N GLY A 409 -23.00 -25.98 39.37
CA GLY A 409 -23.62 -26.01 40.69
C GLY A 409 -23.58 -27.44 41.28
N PRO A 410 -23.60 -27.57 42.62
CA PRO A 410 -23.30 -28.83 43.30
C PRO A 410 -24.35 -29.89 42.99
N THR A 411 -23.88 -31.07 42.60
CA THR A 411 -24.68 -32.29 42.45
C THR A 411 -25.31 -32.65 43.80
N MET A 412 -26.56 -32.26 44.01
CA MET A 412 -27.37 -32.77 45.12
C MET A 412 -27.72 -34.24 44.85
N THR A 413 -26.99 -35.15 45.48
CA THR A 413 -27.40 -36.55 45.65
C THR A 413 -28.53 -36.60 46.68
N MET A 414 -29.77 -36.59 46.20
CA MET A 414 -30.93 -37.01 46.99
C MET A 414 -30.99 -38.53 46.98
N GLY A 415 -30.72 -39.14 48.13
CA GLY A 415 -30.96 -40.56 48.38
C GLY A 415 -32.43 -40.85 48.72
N GLY A 416 -32.83 -42.11 48.50
CA GLY A 416 -34.09 -42.72 48.93
C GLY A 416 -34.85 -43.30 47.73
N MET A 417 -35.25 -44.57 47.69
CA MET A 417 -35.35 -45.62 48.70
C MET A 417 -35.31 -46.98 47.98
#